data_AF-H3G691-F1
#
_entry.id   AF-H3G691-F1
#
_cell.length_a   1.000
_cell.length_b   1.000
_cell.length_c   1.000
_cell.angle_alpha   90.00
_cell.angle_beta   90.00
_cell.angle_gamma   90.00
#
_symmetry.space_group_name_H-M   'P 1'
#
loop_
_entity.id
_entity.type
_entity.pdbx_description
1 polymer ?
#
loop_
_entity_poly.entity_id
_entity_poly.type
_entity_poly.pdbx_seq_one_letter_code
_entity_poly.pdbx_strand_id
1 'polypeptide(L)'
;LHQGGRLFQQWCVDQRAKCEQEQLRWVASHQKQIRADQYRGLQDALLNEGDGTLVHPDRGRGGDTHFLNQVGRRVILPSSHMGSPRAMYQSYQDSMAIVREFDKPDVFMTTTCSPTWEEIVEALGSDQQNAQDRPDIVARVWQQKLQAQLKDLSEGVLGRMEARIYVVEFQKRGLPHTHILIILAEEDKPRTRQIVDRMVSAELPDREKFPQLFETIMTFMLHGPCGAANPSCACMKDGKCTKGYPKPFAEATRTNVNGYPVYRRRRRAEGVLVWKGREYDNATINQWVVPYNPYLSQKYNCHINVE
;
A
#
# COMPACT_ATOMS: atom_id res chain seq x y z
N LEU A 1 30.20 -5.12 7.70
CA LEU A 1 28.84 -5.68 7.48
C LEU A 1 28.05 -4.85 6.47
N HIS A 2 27.76 -3.56 6.71
CA HIS A 2 26.87 -2.74 5.88
C HIS A 2 27.33 -2.48 4.43
N GLN A 3 28.62 -2.64 4.12
CA GLN A 3 29.16 -2.54 2.75
C GLN A 3 29.00 -3.84 1.94
N GLY A 4 28.46 -4.91 2.53
CA GLY A 4 28.37 -6.23 1.89
C GLY A 4 27.24 -6.38 0.86
N GLY A 5 26.45 -5.32 0.60
CA GLY A 5 25.33 -5.34 -0.34
C GLY A 5 24.37 -6.51 -0.09
N ARG A 6 24.26 -7.44 -1.06
CA ARG A 6 23.46 -8.66 -0.94
C ARG A 6 23.80 -9.53 0.28
N LEU A 7 25.07 -9.60 0.69
CA LEU A 7 25.45 -10.36 1.90
C LEU A 7 24.85 -9.75 3.16
N PHE A 8 24.74 -8.42 3.22
CA PHE A 8 24.06 -7.73 4.32
C PHE A 8 22.56 -8.00 4.30
N GLN A 9 21.92 -7.96 3.12
CA GLN A 9 20.49 -8.30 2.98
C GLN A 9 20.21 -9.74 3.46
N GLN A 10 21.03 -10.71 3.04
CA GLN A 10 20.90 -12.09 3.49
C GLN A 10 21.07 -12.19 5.00
N TRP A 11 22.06 -11.52 5.56
CA TRP A 11 22.26 -11.48 7.01
C TRP A 11 21.01 -10.93 7.73
N CYS A 12 20.38 -9.86 7.23
CA CYS A 12 19.14 -9.33 7.81
C CYS A 12 17.99 -10.36 7.80
N VAL A 13 17.81 -11.08 6.69
CA VAL A 13 16.79 -12.13 6.57
C VAL A 13 17.09 -13.29 7.53
N ASP A 14 18.34 -13.73 7.60
CA ASP A 14 18.75 -14.82 8.49
C ASP A 14 18.58 -14.45 9.96
N GLN A 15 18.91 -13.21 10.36
CA GLN A 15 18.65 -12.75 11.72
C GLN A 15 17.14 -12.70 12.02
N ARG A 16 16.32 -12.21 11.08
CA ARG A 16 14.87 -12.20 11.25
C ARG A 16 14.30 -13.60 11.40
N ALA A 17 14.74 -14.55 10.57
CA ALA A 17 14.32 -15.94 10.65
C ALA A 17 14.67 -16.58 12.00
N LYS A 18 15.86 -16.27 12.56
CA LYS A 18 16.22 -16.70 13.92
C LYS A 18 15.27 -16.12 14.97
N CYS A 19 15.01 -14.82 14.92
CA CYS A 19 14.08 -14.16 15.85
C CYS A 19 12.68 -14.77 15.77
N GLU A 20 12.15 -15.01 14.56
CA GLU A 20 10.85 -15.68 14.40
C GLU A 20 10.86 -17.11 14.90
N GLN A 21 11.93 -17.86 14.65
CA GLN A 21 12.05 -19.23 15.13
C GLN A 21 12.03 -19.29 16.67
N GLU A 22 12.71 -18.35 17.36
CA GLU A 22 12.65 -18.26 18.83
C GLU A 22 11.26 -17.86 19.33
N GLN A 23 10.59 -16.92 18.67
CA GLN A 23 9.20 -16.55 19.00
C GLN A 23 8.26 -17.75 18.84
N LEU A 24 8.39 -18.52 17.76
CA LEU A 24 7.60 -19.73 17.52
C LEU A 24 7.88 -20.81 18.57
N ARG A 25 9.14 -21.01 18.97
CA ARG A 25 9.50 -21.95 20.05
C ARG A 25 8.90 -21.53 21.38
N TRP A 26 8.92 -20.24 21.69
CA TRP A 26 8.26 -19.71 22.88
C TRP A 26 6.76 -19.99 22.84
N VAL A 27 6.07 -19.65 21.76
CA VAL A 27 4.63 -19.92 21.58
C VAL A 27 4.32 -21.41 21.72
N ALA A 28 5.13 -22.28 21.10
CA ALA A 28 4.96 -23.73 21.18
C ALA A 28 5.10 -24.28 22.61
N SER A 29 6.02 -23.74 23.41
CA SER A 29 6.25 -24.17 24.79
C SER A 29 5.30 -23.52 25.80
N HIS A 30 4.68 -22.38 25.47
CA HIS A 30 3.87 -21.57 26.41
C HIS A 30 2.36 -21.58 26.10
N GLN A 31 1.86 -22.59 25.38
CA GLN A 31 0.44 -22.72 24.99
C GLN A 31 -0.55 -22.57 26.15
N LYS A 32 -0.24 -23.12 27.34
CA LYS A 32 -1.07 -22.99 28.54
C LYS A 32 -1.09 -21.57 29.09
N GLN A 33 0.03 -20.85 29.02
CA GLN A 33 0.14 -19.49 29.54
C GLN A 33 -0.66 -18.51 28.68
N ILE A 34 -0.64 -18.71 27.36
CA ILE A 34 -1.47 -17.92 26.44
C ILE A 34 -2.92 -18.43 26.38
N ARG A 35 -3.28 -19.45 27.17
CA ARG A 35 -4.63 -20.02 27.24
C ARG A 35 -5.18 -20.42 25.86
N ALA A 36 -4.31 -21.02 25.04
CA ALA A 36 -4.65 -21.38 23.67
C ALA A 36 -5.84 -22.35 23.57
N ASP A 37 -6.09 -23.13 24.62
CA ASP A 37 -7.24 -24.01 24.81
C ASP A 37 -8.58 -23.27 24.98
N GLN A 38 -8.54 -22.00 25.39
CA GLN A 38 -9.72 -21.15 25.56
C GLN A 38 -10.05 -20.37 24.29
N TYR A 39 -9.22 -20.43 23.25
CA TYR A 39 -9.52 -19.75 21.99
C TYR A 39 -10.74 -20.40 21.35
N ARG A 40 -11.88 -19.71 21.46
CA ARG A 40 -13.17 -20.11 20.89
C ARG A 40 -13.66 -18.97 19.99
N GLY A 41 -13.81 -19.25 18.71
CA GLY A 41 -14.40 -18.34 17.71
C GLY A 41 -15.02 -19.15 16.58
N LEU A 42 -15.90 -18.56 15.76
CA LEU A 42 -16.61 -19.26 14.68
C LEU A 42 -15.67 -20.00 13.72
N GLN A 43 -14.46 -19.48 13.50
CA GLN A 43 -13.44 -20.11 12.66
C GLN A 43 -12.68 -21.22 13.37
N ASP A 44 -12.47 -21.11 14.70
CA ASP A 44 -11.97 -22.21 15.51
C ASP A 44 -13.04 -23.29 15.63
N ALA A 45 -14.33 -22.95 15.70
CA ALA A 45 -15.42 -23.89 15.55
C ALA A 45 -15.40 -24.53 14.16
N LEU A 46 -15.33 -23.81 13.04
CA LEU A 46 -15.23 -24.42 11.69
C LEU A 46 -13.96 -25.26 11.47
N LEU A 47 -12.82 -24.90 12.07
CA LEU A 47 -11.57 -25.67 12.04
C LEU A 47 -11.56 -26.83 13.06
N ASN A 48 -12.42 -26.78 14.09
CA ASN A 48 -12.56 -27.82 15.14
C ASN A 48 -13.91 -28.58 15.05
N GLU A 49 -14.80 -28.27 14.11
CA GLU A 49 -16.08 -28.94 13.82
C GLU A 49 -15.83 -30.21 12.99
N GLY A 50 -14.63 -30.38 12.46
CA GLY A 50 -14.04 -31.70 12.34
C GLY A 50 -13.41 -32.05 13.68
N ASP A 51 -13.93 -33.07 14.35
CA ASP A 51 -13.49 -33.69 15.61
C ASP A 51 -11.97 -33.92 15.66
N GLY A 52 -11.15 -32.87 15.79
CA GLY A 52 -9.69 -32.95 15.63
C GLY A 52 -9.18 -33.54 14.29
N THR A 53 -10.06 -33.95 13.38
CA THR A 53 -9.76 -34.67 12.15
C THR A 53 -9.87 -33.72 10.96
N LEU A 54 -8.74 -33.18 10.52
CA LEU A 54 -8.63 -32.63 9.18
C LEU A 54 -8.71 -33.79 8.18
N VAL A 55 -9.76 -33.83 7.38
CA VAL A 55 -9.94 -34.87 6.36
C VAL A 55 -9.05 -34.57 5.16
N HIS A 56 -8.23 -35.55 4.78
CA HIS A 56 -7.36 -35.50 3.59
C HIS A 56 -8.21 -35.19 2.33
N PRO A 57 -7.73 -34.39 1.36
CA PRO A 57 -8.47 -34.09 0.12
C PRO A 57 -8.66 -35.31 -0.80
N ASP A 58 -8.07 -36.45 -0.45
CA ASP A 58 -8.06 -37.68 -1.24
C ASP A 58 -8.99 -38.72 -0.61
N ARG A 59 -10.31 -38.43 -0.59
CA ARG A 59 -11.37 -39.33 -0.08
C ARG A 59 -11.65 -40.49 -1.05
N GLY A 60 -10.63 -41.23 -1.44
CA GLY A 60 -10.75 -42.38 -2.34
C GLY A 60 -10.45 -43.74 -1.70
N ARG A 61 -9.76 -43.79 -0.56
CA ARG A 61 -9.34 -45.06 0.05
C ARG A 61 -9.55 -45.00 1.57
N GLY A 62 -10.44 -45.84 2.07
CA GLY A 62 -10.80 -45.95 3.48
C GLY A 62 -9.59 -46.33 4.36
N GLY A 63 -8.86 -45.33 4.81
CA GLY A 63 -7.83 -45.42 5.83
C GLY A 63 -8.13 -44.45 6.97
N ASP A 64 -7.90 -44.90 8.20
CA ASP A 64 -8.27 -44.25 9.44
C ASP A 64 -7.88 -42.76 9.53
N THR A 65 -8.76 -41.96 10.11
CA THR A 65 -8.63 -40.52 10.37
C THR A 65 -7.54 -40.16 11.40
N HIS A 66 -6.66 -41.10 11.73
CA HIS A 66 -5.71 -41.06 12.85
C HIS A 66 -4.32 -40.49 12.52
N PHE A 67 -4.05 -40.15 11.25
CA PHE A 67 -2.67 -39.89 10.80
C PHE A 67 -2.06 -38.59 11.37
N LEU A 68 -2.82 -37.50 11.52
CA LEU A 68 -2.25 -36.21 11.95
C LEU A 68 -1.94 -36.13 13.46
N ASN A 69 -2.72 -36.82 14.30
CA ASN A 69 -2.45 -36.92 15.74
C ASN A 69 -1.19 -37.76 16.05
N GLN A 70 -0.63 -38.46 15.05
CA GLN A 70 0.58 -39.27 15.18
C GLN A 70 1.83 -38.62 14.56
N VAL A 71 1.69 -37.48 13.85
CA VAL A 71 2.80 -36.84 13.09
C VAL A 71 3.40 -35.64 13.83
N GLY A 72 2.67 -35.00 14.76
CA GLY A 72 3.22 -33.90 15.56
C GLY A 72 2.24 -33.28 16.56
N ARG A 73 2.73 -32.33 17.37
CA ARG A 73 1.92 -31.58 18.33
C ARG A 73 1.34 -30.32 17.68
N ARG A 74 0.00 -30.15 17.70
CA ARG A 74 -0.66 -28.92 17.25
C ARG A 74 -0.23 -27.74 18.13
N VAL A 75 0.26 -26.66 17.51
CA VAL A 75 0.59 -25.39 18.16
C VAL A 75 -0.34 -24.31 17.62
N ILE A 76 -0.98 -23.60 18.51
CA ILE A 76 -1.94 -22.55 18.18
C ILE A 76 -1.21 -21.20 18.30
N LEU A 77 -1.13 -20.47 17.18
CA LEU A 77 -0.56 -19.12 17.18
C LEU A 77 -1.59 -18.11 17.70
N PRO A 78 -1.23 -17.26 18.68
CA PRO A 78 -2.09 -16.18 19.18
C PRO A 78 -2.18 -15.03 18.16
N SER A 79 -3.17 -14.16 18.31
CA SER A 79 -3.30 -12.96 17.47
C SER A 79 -2.18 -11.93 17.69
N SER A 80 -1.48 -12.00 18.84
CA SER A 80 -0.26 -11.21 19.07
C SER A 80 0.93 -11.64 18.22
N HIS A 81 0.88 -12.82 17.59
CA HIS A 81 1.88 -13.24 16.62
C HIS A 81 1.54 -12.67 15.25
N MET A 82 2.22 -11.58 14.89
CA MET A 82 2.05 -10.87 13.62
C MET A 82 2.16 -11.81 12.42
N GLY A 83 1.25 -11.66 11.45
CA GLY A 83 1.19 -12.52 10.25
C GLY A 83 0.48 -13.87 10.47
N SER A 84 0.13 -14.24 11.69
CA SER A 84 -0.71 -15.42 11.92
C SER A 84 -2.15 -15.23 11.39
N PRO A 85 -2.88 -16.31 11.08
CA PRO A 85 -4.30 -16.22 10.71
C PRO A 85 -5.15 -15.46 11.72
N ARG A 86 -4.89 -15.63 13.02
CA ARG A 86 -5.62 -14.91 14.08
C ARG A 86 -5.27 -13.42 14.12
N ALA A 87 -4.00 -13.06 13.90
CA ALA A 87 -3.61 -11.65 13.81
C ALA A 87 -4.32 -10.97 12.63
N MET A 88 -4.30 -11.59 11.46
CA MET A 88 -4.98 -11.07 10.27
C MET A 88 -6.49 -10.95 10.48
N TYR A 89 -7.13 -11.96 11.09
CA TYR A 89 -8.55 -11.93 11.39
C TYR A 89 -8.89 -10.84 12.41
N GLN A 90 -8.09 -10.69 13.47
CA GLN A 90 -8.28 -9.62 14.45
C GLN A 90 -8.18 -8.24 13.77
N SER A 91 -7.14 -7.98 12.97
CA SER A 91 -7.01 -6.71 12.24
C SER A 91 -8.20 -6.45 11.30
N TYR A 92 -8.73 -7.49 10.66
CA TYR A 92 -9.95 -7.38 9.86
C TYR A 92 -11.17 -7.02 10.70
N GLN A 93 -11.39 -7.71 11.84
CA GLN A 93 -12.52 -7.43 12.74
C GLN A 93 -12.43 -6.02 13.33
N ASP A 94 -11.24 -5.59 13.76
CA ASP A 94 -11.01 -4.23 14.27
C ASP A 94 -11.32 -3.19 13.17
N SER A 95 -10.90 -3.46 11.93
CA SER A 95 -11.21 -2.60 10.78
C SER A 95 -12.74 -2.54 10.51
N MET A 96 -13.43 -3.68 10.58
CA MET A 96 -14.89 -3.73 10.40
C MET A 96 -15.63 -3.04 11.55
N ALA A 97 -15.13 -3.12 12.78
CA ALA A 97 -15.70 -2.40 13.92
C ALA A 97 -15.57 -0.88 13.74
N ILE A 98 -14.42 -0.40 13.26
CA ILE A 98 -14.23 1.02 12.90
C ILE A 98 -15.22 1.44 11.81
N VAL A 99 -15.34 0.67 10.72
CA VAL A 99 -16.29 0.97 9.64
C VAL A 99 -17.74 0.94 10.10
N ARG A 100 -18.08 0.08 11.07
CA ARG A 100 -19.42 0.02 11.65
C ARG A 100 -19.74 1.27 12.48
N GLU A 101 -18.75 1.80 13.21
CA GLU A 101 -18.91 2.97 14.06
C GLU A 101 -18.93 4.27 13.25
N PHE A 102 -18.01 4.40 12.30
CA PHE A 102 -17.75 5.66 11.59
C PHE A 102 -18.29 5.70 10.14
N ASP A 103 -18.95 4.63 9.68
CA ASP A 103 -19.34 4.40 8.28
C ASP A 103 -18.13 4.04 7.37
N LYS A 104 -18.40 3.80 6.09
CA LYS A 104 -17.40 3.44 5.08
C LYS A 104 -16.32 4.52 4.90
N PRO A 105 -15.09 4.15 4.50
CA PRO A 105 -14.05 5.10 4.12
C PRO A 105 -14.47 6.04 3.00
N ASP A 106 -14.05 7.30 3.13
CA ASP A 106 -14.30 8.38 2.17
C ASP A 106 -13.13 8.59 1.20
N VAL A 107 -11.90 8.32 1.66
CA VAL A 107 -10.68 8.49 0.87
C VAL A 107 -9.79 7.25 0.98
N PHE A 108 -9.27 6.82 -0.16
CA PHE A 108 -8.24 5.81 -0.26
C PHE A 108 -6.94 6.44 -0.75
N MET A 109 -5.90 6.40 0.08
CA MET A 109 -4.59 6.90 -0.27
C MET A 109 -3.58 5.76 -0.33
N THR A 110 -2.71 5.78 -1.34
CA THR A 110 -1.54 4.91 -1.37
C THR A 110 -0.26 5.72 -1.47
N THR A 111 0.77 5.33 -0.72
CA THR A 111 2.09 5.98 -0.75
C THR A 111 3.17 4.94 -0.95
N THR A 112 4.07 5.18 -1.91
CA THR A 112 5.21 4.30 -2.19
C THR A 112 6.50 5.02 -1.84
N CYS A 113 7.37 4.35 -1.07
CA CYS A 113 8.69 4.87 -0.72
C CYS A 113 9.48 5.28 -1.97
N SER A 114 10.13 6.44 -1.91
CA SER A 114 11.08 6.85 -2.94
C SER A 114 12.50 6.45 -2.52
N PRO A 115 13.26 5.71 -3.33
CA PRO A 115 14.65 5.38 -3.03
C PRO A 115 15.59 6.58 -3.21
N THR A 116 15.10 7.67 -3.83
CA THR A 116 15.86 8.88 -4.13
C THR A 116 15.54 10.03 -3.17
N TRP A 117 14.93 9.73 -2.02
CA TRP A 117 14.79 10.73 -0.97
C TRP A 117 16.16 11.20 -0.50
N GLU A 118 16.30 12.49 -0.25
CA GLU A 118 17.55 13.12 0.17
C GLU A 118 18.14 12.42 1.40
N GLU A 119 17.31 12.07 2.38
CA GLU A 119 17.77 11.42 3.61
C GLU A 119 18.34 10.01 3.35
N ILE A 120 17.88 9.33 2.30
CA ILE A 120 18.44 8.03 1.88
C ILE A 120 19.75 8.27 1.15
N VAL A 121 19.77 9.17 0.17
CA VAL A 121 20.95 9.45 -0.66
C VAL A 121 22.12 9.97 0.20
N GLU A 122 21.85 10.91 1.10
CA GLU A 122 22.84 11.45 2.04
C GLU A 122 23.38 10.38 2.99
N ALA A 123 22.49 9.52 3.52
CA ALA A 123 22.89 8.45 4.43
C ALA A 123 23.69 7.32 3.75
N LEU A 124 23.58 7.16 2.42
CA LEU A 124 24.41 6.25 1.65
C LEU A 124 25.84 6.81 1.46
N GLY A 125 25.98 8.13 1.33
CA GLY A 125 27.26 8.87 1.38
C GLY A 125 28.31 8.53 0.30
N SER A 126 28.04 7.55 -0.57
CA SER A 126 28.92 7.12 -1.66
C SER A 126 28.11 6.47 -2.78
N ASP A 127 28.56 6.62 -4.02
CA ASP A 127 27.93 6.01 -5.20
C ASP A 127 28.12 4.48 -5.28
N GLN A 128 28.81 3.89 -4.30
CA GLN A 128 29.08 2.44 -4.25
C GLN A 128 27.90 1.62 -3.73
N GLN A 129 26.93 2.26 -3.05
CA GLN A 129 25.74 1.59 -2.52
C GLN A 129 24.49 2.26 -3.07
N ASN A 130 23.45 1.47 -3.33
CA ASN A 130 22.12 1.99 -3.63
C ASN A 130 21.15 1.71 -2.48
N ALA A 131 19.92 2.26 -2.57
CA ALA A 131 18.91 2.11 -1.54
C ALA A 131 18.58 0.63 -1.22
N GLN A 132 18.66 -0.26 -2.21
CA GLN A 132 18.39 -1.69 -1.99
C GLN A 132 19.48 -2.35 -1.16
N ASP A 133 20.73 -1.88 -1.23
CA ASP A 133 21.84 -2.40 -0.43
C ASP A 133 21.72 -2.06 1.06
N ARG A 134 20.93 -1.02 1.40
CA ARG A 134 20.73 -0.54 2.78
C ARG A 134 19.25 -0.52 3.16
N PRO A 135 18.59 -1.69 3.24
CA PRO A 135 17.18 -1.78 3.61
C PRO A 135 16.90 -1.24 5.02
N ASP A 136 17.91 -1.21 5.91
CA ASP A 136 17.83 -0.60 7.23
C ASP A 136 17.67 0.93 7.17
N ILE A 137 18.35 1.61 6.25
CA ILE A 137 18.18 3.06 6.02
C ILE A 137 16.81 3.31 5.41
N VAL A 138 16.45 2.58 4.35
CA VAL A 138 15.16 2.73 3.67
C VAL A 138 14.01 2.57 4.66
N ALA A 139 14.03 1.54 5.50
CA ALA A 139 12.99 1.31 6.50
C ALA A 139 12.89 2.43 7.54
N ARG A 140 14.03 2.97 8.00
CA ARG A 140 14.06 4.09 8.97
C ARG A 140 13.54 5.39 8.39
N VAL A 141 13.96 5.75 7.18
CA VAL A 141 13.47 6.96 6.50
C VAL A 141 11.99 6.80 6.18
N TRP A 142 11.59 5.64 5.66
CA TRP A 142 10.18 5.32 5.42
C TRP A 142 9.32 5.49 6.68
N GLN A 143 9.75 4.93 7.81
CA GLN A 143 9.00 5.03 9.06
C GLN A 143 8.82 6.50 9.48
N GLN A 144 9.85 7.33 9.36
CA GLN A 144 9.77 8.75 9.67
C GLN A 144 8.81 9.50 8.72
N LYS A 145 8.91 9.24 7.40
CA LYS A 145 8.02 9.85 6.40
C LYS A 145 6.56 9.42 6.59
N LEU A 146 6.31 8.14 6.90
CA LEU A 146 4.98 7.65 7.20
C LEU A 146 4.40 8.30 8.46
N GLN A 147 5.17 8.44 9.54
CA GLN A 147 4.70 9.12 10.75
C GLN A 147 4.39 10.60 10.51
N ALA A 148 5.25 11.29 9.74
CA ALA A 148 4.98 12.67 9.33
C ALA A 148 3.70 12.75 8.48
N GLN A 149 3.50 11.83 7.53
CA GLN A 149 2.31 11.80 6.69
C GLN A 149 1.05 11.55 7.52
N LEU A 150 1.07 10.58 8.44
CA LEU A 150 -0.05 10.30 9.32
C LEU A 150 -0.39 11.49 10.23
N LYS A 151 0.62 12.27 10.63
CA LYS A 151 0.43 13.53 11.38
C LYS A 151 -0.27 14.58 10.52
N ASP A 152 0.21 14.82 9.31
CA ASP A 152 -0.42 15.77 8.38
C ASP A 152 -1.89 15.42 8.09
N LEU A 153 -2.18 14.13 7.92
CA LEU A 153 -3.57 13.65 7.75
C LEU A 153 -4.41 13.96 8.99
N SER A 154 -3.89 13.74 10.20
CA SER A 154 -4.61 14.12 11.43
C SER A 154 -4.77 15.63 11.64
N GLU A 155 -3.91 16.44 11.02
CA GLU A 155 -4.00 17.91 11.02
C GLU A 155 -4.95 18.45 9.92
N GLY A 156 -5.60 17.58 9.17
CA GLY A 156 -6.71 17.96 8.29
C GLY A 156 -6.33 18.23 6.84
N VAL A 157 -5.18 17.74 6.36
CA VAL A 157 -4.75 17.95 4.95
C VAL A 157 -5.77 17.45 3.93
N LEU A 158 -6.52 16.40 4.25
CA LEU A 158 -7.61 15.87 3.42
C LEU A 158 -9.00 16.13 4.02
N GLY A 159 -9.10 17.08 4.96
CA GLY A 159 -10.29 17.29 5.80
C GLY A 159 -10.15 16.65 7.18
N ARG A 160 -11.08 16.98 8.06
CA ARG A 160 -11.13 16.49 9.44
C ARG A 160 -11.35 14.97 9.45
N MET A 161 -10.36 14.25 9.96
CA MET A 161 -10.36 12.79 10.03
C MET A 161 -10.95 12.30 11.35
N GLU A 162 -11.99 11.46 11.27
CA GLU A 162 -12.61 10.81 12.42
C GLU A 162 -11.97 9.44 12.70
N ALA A 163 -11.59 8.72 11.64
CA ALA A 163 -10.88 7.45 11.76
C ALA A 163 -9.94 7.18 10.58
N ARG A 164 -8.95 6.32 10.80
CA ARG A 164 -8.06 5.80 9.76
C ARG A 164 -7.72 4.33 9.98
N ILE A 165 -7.55 3.62 8.88
CA ILE A 165 -7.05 2.24 8.85
C ILE A 165 -5.92 2.22 7.84
N TYR A 166 -4.77 1.63 8.17
CA TYR A 166 -3.68 1.50 7.20
C TYR A 166 -2.92 0.19 7.33
N VAL A 167 -2.32 -0.24 6.22
CA VAL A 167 -1.43 -1.40 6.16
C VAL A 167 -0.16 -1.00 5.41
N VAL A 168 0.98 -1.42 5.96
CA VAL A 168 2.29 -1.29 5.30
C VAL A 168 2.58 -2.61 4.59
N GLU A 169 2.83 -2.55 3.29
CA GLU A 169 3.17 -3.71 2.48
C GLU A 169 4.55 -3.54 1.87
N PHE A 170 5.28 -4.64 1.73
CA PHE A 170 6.52 -4.69 1.00
C PHE A 170 6.25 -5.42 -0.32
N GLN A 171 6.06 -4.66 -1.39
CA GLN A 171 5.86 -5.26 -2.71
C GLN A 171 7.15 -5.95 -3.16
N LYS A 172 7.05 -6.92 -4.09
CA LYS A 172 8.14 -7.79 -4.57
C LYS A 172 9.40 -7.06 -5.12
N ARG A 173 9.39 -5.72 -5.16
CA ARG A 173 10.49 -4.84 -5.57
C ARG A 173 11.24 -4.18 -4.38
N GLY A 174 10.90 -4.54 -3.14
CA GLY A 174 11.69 -4.27 -1.94
C GLY A 174 11.42 -2.94 -1.23
N LEU A 175 10.70 -2.00 -1.85
CA LEU A 175 10.38 -0.72 -1.22
C LEU A 175 9.06 -0.80 -0.43
N PRO A 176 9.00 -0.20 0.77
CA PRO A 176 7.76 -0.10 1.51
C PRO A 176 6.69 0.68 0.74
N HIS A 177 5.46 0.23 0.92
CA HIS A 177 4.25 0.84 0.40
C HIS A 177 3.22 0.90 1.53
N THR A 178 2.26 1.81 1.46
CA THR A 178 1.15 1.83 2.40
C THR A 178 -0.16 2.12 1.71
N HIS A 179 -1.18 1.40 2.14
CA HIS A 179 -2.58 1.65 1.84
C HIS A 179 -3.23 2.29 3.07
N ILE A 180 -3.89 3.43 2.89
CA ILE A 180 -4.56 4.19 3.96
C ILE A 180 -6.01 4.42 3.55
N LEU A 181 -6.92 3.95 4.39
CA LEU A 181 -8.35 4.28 4.34
C LEU A 181 -8.61 5.37 5.38
N ILE A 182 -9.30 6.44 4.98
CA ILE A 182 -9.60 7.59 5.82
C ILE A 182 -11.11 7.77 5.84
N ILE A 183 -11.66 7.96 7.04
CA ILE A 183 -13.06 8.30 7.27
C ILE A 183 -13.10 9.74 7.78
N LEU A 184 -13.82 10.60 7.06
CA LEU A 184 -13.87 12.03 7.30
C LEU A 184 -15.12 12.44 8.08
N ALA A 185 -15.03 13.56 8.79
CA ALA A 185 -16.18 14.23 9.38
C ALA A 185 -17.20 14.58 8.30
N GLU A 186 -18.48 14.59 8.67
CA GLU A 186 -19.61 14.68 7.74
C GLU A 186 -19.54 15.93 6.83
N GLU A 187 -19.06 17.05 7.37
CA GLU A 187 -18.86 18.32 6.67
C GLU A 187 -17.76 18.28 5.60
N ASP A 188 -16.77 17.41 5.75
CA ASP A 188 -15.59 17.29 4.88
C ASP A 188 -15.67 16.13 3.89
N LYS A 189 -16.73 15.30 3.96
CA LYS A 189 -16.91 14.18 3.04
C LYS A 189 -16.94 14.65 1.58
N PRO A 190 -16.28 13.94 0.64
CA PRO A 190 -16.10 14.34 -0.76
C PRO A 190 -17.35 14.19 -1.64
N ARG A 191 -18.47 14.78 -1.21
CA ARG A 191 -19.79 14.68 -1.87
C ARG A 191 -20.03 15.76 -2.92
N THR A 192 -19.20 16.81 -2.92
CA THR A 192 -19.30 17.90 -3.89
C THR A 192 -18.03 18.00 -4.71
N ARG A 193 -18.16 18.45 -5.97
CA ARG A 193 -17.02 18.70 -6.85
C ARG A 193 -15.98 19.62 -6.20
N GLN A 194 -16.43 20.62 -5.43
CA GLN A 194 -15.55 21.61 -4.80
C GLN A 194 -14.73 20.99 -3.67
N ILE A 195 -15.29 20.03 -2.94
CA ILE A 195 -14.55 19.30 -1.91
C ILE A 195 -13.54 18.37 -2.58
N VAL A 196 -13.95 17.61 -3.61
CA VAL A 196 -13.06 16.71 -4.36
C VAL A 196 -11.90 17.48 -5.00
N ASP A 197 -12.18 18.56 -5.71
CA ASP A 197 -11.17 19.38 -6.41
C ASP A 197 -10.17 20.06 -5.45
N ARG A 198 -10.52 20.21 -4.16
CA ARG A 198 -9.60 20.71 -3.12
C ARG A 198 -8.63 19.62 -2.65
N MET A 199 -9.08 18.37 -2.63
CA MET A 199 -8.27 17.24 -2.17
C MET A 199 -7.45 16.58 -3.27
N VAL A 200 -8.01 16.46 -4.48
CA VAL A 200 -7.45 15.64 -5.55
C VAL A 200 -7.33 16.43 -6.83
N SER A 201 -6.15 16.35 -7.44
CA SER A 201 -5.87 16.80 -8.79
C SER A 201 -5.50 15.62 -9.66
N ALA A 202 -5.91 15.67 -10.92
CA ALA A 202 -5.55 14.74 -11.97
C ALA A 202 -4.90 15.48 -13.16
N GLU A 203 -4.41 16.70 -12.91
CA GLU A 203 -3.85 17.60 -13.90
C GLU A 203 -2.38 17.86 -13.58
N LEU A 204 -1.56 18.04 -14.62
CA LEU A 204 -0.21 18.51 -14.45
C LEU A 204 -0.26 19.95 -13.89
N PRO A 205 0.48 20.25 -12.82
CA PRO A 205 0.52 21.58 -12.26
C PRO A 205 1.19 22.56 -13.23
N ASP A 206 1.04 23.85 -12.97
CA ASP A 206 1.74 24.89 -13.71
C ASP A 206 3.24 24.86 -13.35
N ARG A 207 4.11 24.75 -14.37
CA ARG A 207 5.56 24.60 -14.18
C ARG A 207 6.21 25.86 -13.60
N GLU A 208 5.71 27.04 -13.94
CA GLU A 208 6.29 28.30 -13.50
C GLU A 208 5.84 28.64 -12.08
N LYS A 209 4.57 28.36 -11.76
CA LYS A 209 4.00 28.64 -10.43
C LYS A 209 4.37 27.60 -9.38
N PHE A 210 4.44 26.32 -9.77
CA PHE A 210 4.66 25.19 -8.86
C PHE A 210 5.76 24.25 -9.38
N PRO A 211 7.02 24.73 -9.54
CA PRO A 211 8.08 23.96 -10.19
C PRO A 211 8.41 22.65 -9.47
N GLN A 212 8.41 22.65 -8.13
CA GLN A 212 8.69 21.45 -7.34
C GLN A 212 7.57 20.40 -7.50
N LEU A 213 6.31 20.80 -7.36
CA LEU A 213 5.18 19.89 -7.58
C LEU A 213 5.19 19.37 -9.02
N PHE A 214 5.45 20.23 -10.00
CA PHE A 214 5.58 19.82 -11.40
C PHE A 214 6.60 18.70 -11.58
N GLU A 215 7.80 18.87 -11.02
CA GLU A 215 8.84 17.85 -11.03
C GLU A 215 8.40 16.54 -10.36
N THR A 216 7.76 16.63 -9.19
CA THR A 216 7.21 15.46 -8.49
C THR A 216 6.17 14.74 -9.36
N ILE A 217 5.20 15.45 -9.93
CA ILE A 217 4.13 14.85 -10.74
C ILE A 217 4.69 14.22 -12.02
N MET A 218 5.60 14.91 -12.71
CA MET A 218 6.28 14.37 -13.89
C MET A 218 7.14 13.13 -13.58
N THR A 219 7.70 13.05 -12.38
CA THR A 219 8.59 11.94 -11.99
C THR A 219 7.83 10.74 -11.43
N PHE A 220 6.82 10.97 -10.61
CA PHE A 220 6.18 9.92 -9.81
C PHE A 220 4.72 9.67 -10.14
N MET A 221 4.00 10.61 -10.74
CA MET A 221 2.55 10.52 -10.92
C MET A 221 2.11 10.38 -12.38
N LEU A 222 3.02 10.06 -13.31
CA LEU A 222 2.64 9.69 -14.68
C LEU A 222 2.57 8.18 -14.84
N HIS A 223 1.41 7.68 -15.28
CA HIS A 223 1.21 6.25 -15.52
C HIS A 223 1.89 5.75 -16.80
N GLY A 224 1.89 6.58 -17.85
CA GLY A 224 2.22 6.18 -19.20
C GLY A 224 3.63 6.53 -19.67
N PRO A 225 3.94 6.23 -20.95
CA PRO A 225 3.03 5.60 -21.92
C PRO A 225 2.90 4.07 -21.72
N CYS A 226 1.68 3.56 -21.86
CA CYS A 226 1.35 2.14 -22.00
C CYS A 226 0.38 1.94 -23.18
N GLY A 227 -0.10 0.73 -23.44
CA GLY A 227 -0.99 0.47 -24.57
C GLY A 227 -0.20 0.21 -25.85
N ALA A 228 -0.67 0.71 -26.99
CA ALA A 228 0.02 0.55 -28.27
C ALA A 228 1.44 1.13 -28.25
N ALA A 229 1.66 2.22 -27.51
CA ALA A 229 2.97 2.85 -27.37
C ALA A 229 3.96 2.02 -26.53
N ASN A 230 3.46 1.17 -25.61
CA ASN A 230 4.29 0.26 -24.84
C ASN A 230 3.48 -0.99 -24.40
N PRO A 231 3.35 -2.00 -25.27
CA PRO A 231 2.54 -3.18 -25.00
C PRO A 231 3.10 -4.09 -23.90
N SER A 232 4.40 -3.99 -23.59
CA SER A 232 5.09 -4.80 -22.58
C SER A 232 5.06 -4.19 -21.17
N CYS A 233 4.44 -3.02 -21.01
CA CYS A 233 4.23 -2.41 -19.70
C CYS A 233 3.55 -3.39 -18.73
N ALA A 234 4.00 -3.43 -17.47
CA ALA A 234 3.47 -4.33 -16.44
C ALA A 234 1.96 -4.15 -16.15
N CYS A 235 1.39 -2.99 -16.50
CA CYS A 235 -0.04 -2.73 -16.38
C CYS A 235 -0.87 -3.34 -17.51
N MET A 236 -0.25 -3.83 -18.58
CA MET A 236 -0.94 -4.37 -19.75
C MET A 236 -1.38 -5.81 -19.50
N LYS A 237 -2.66 -6.07 -19.78
CA LYS A 237 -3.25 -7.42 -19.79
C LYS A 237 -4.24 -7.50 -20.94
N ASP A 238 -4.14 -8.55 -21.76
CA ASP A 238 -5.02 -8.78 -22.90
C ASP A 238 -5.12 -7.57 -23.86
N GLY A 239 -3.97 -6.91 -24.11
CA GLY A 239 -3.87 -5.74 -24.98
C GLY A 239 -4.43 -4.43 -24.41
N LYS A 240 -4.92 -4.42 -23.16
CA LYS A 240 -5.49 -3.25 -22.49
C LYS A 240 -4.76 -2.92 -21.20
N CYS A 241 -4.72 -1.63 -20.84
CA CYS A 241 -4.21 -1.21 -19.54
C CYS A 241 -5.22 -1.62 -18.44
N THR A 242 -4.78 -2.42 -17.48
CA THR A 242 -5.58 -2.85 -16.32
C THR A 242 -6.03 -1.69 -15.42
N LYS A 243 -5.37 -0.54 -15.51
CA LYS A 243 -5.71 0.70 -14.78
C LYS A 243 -6.58 1.66 -15.62
N GLY A 244 -6.88 1.30 -16.87
CA GLY A 244 -7.75 2.06 -17.76
C GLY A 244 -7.14 3.37 -18.27
N TYR A 245 -5.82 3.40 -18.48
CA TYR A 245 -5.14 4.53 -19.12
C TYR A 245 -5.03 4.33 -20.65
N PRO A 246 -5.03 5.43 -21.43
CA PRO A 246 -5.22 6.83 -20.99
C PRO A 246 -6.65 7.10 -20.50
N LYS A 247 -6.80 7.94 -19.46
CA LYS A 247 -8.11 8.35 -18.94
C LYS A 247 -8.77 9.37 -19.89
N PRO A 248 -10.11 9.38 -20.03
CA PRO A 248 -10.79 10.40 -20.83
C PRO A 248 -10.60 11.80 -20.22
N PHE A 249 -10.65 12.83 -21.05
CA PHE A 249 -10.70 14.20 -20.56
C PHE A 249 -12.04 14.50 -19.88
N ALA A 250 -12.00 15.42 -18.93
CA ALA A 250 -13.17 15.92 -18.24
C ALA A 250 -12.96 17.38 -17.83
N GLU A 251 -13.84 18.28 -18.30
CA GLU A 251 -13.75 19.72 -17.99
C GLU A 251 -14.01 20.04 -16.50
N ALA A 252 -14.73 19.17 -15.81
CA ALA A 252 -15.02 19.29 -14.39
C ALA A 252 -15.14 17.90 -13.75
N THR A 253 -14.88 17.82 -12.44
CA THR A 253 -15.07 16.59 -11.67
C THR A 253 -16.55 16.23 -11.60
N ARG A 254 -16.87 14.96 -11.86
CA ARG A 254 -18.25 14.44 -11.89
C ARG A 254 -18.34 13.17 -11.05
N THR A 255 -19.47 12.98 -10.38
CA THR A 255 -19.80 11.71 -9.73
C THR A 255 -20.08 10.64 -10.80
N ASN A 256 -19.72 9.39 -10.49
CA ASN A 256 -19.98 8.25 -11.36
C ASN A 256 -20.88 7.24 -10.64
N VAL A 257 -21.65 6.48 -11.41
CA VAL A 257 -22.53 5.41 -10.94
C VAL A 257 -21.76 4.33 -10.17
N ASN A 258 -20.48 4.15 -10.52
CA ASN A 258 -19.60 3.14 -9.90
C ASN A 258 -18.88 3.61 -8.62
N GLY A 259 -19.27 4.76 -8.05
CA GLY A 259 -18.75 5.24 -6.76
C GLY A 259 -17.44 6.05 -6.81
N TYR A 260 -16.62 5.90 -7.86
CA TYR A 260 -15.40 6.71 -8.03
C TYR A 260 -15.64 7.96 -8.87
N PRO A 261 -15.22 9.15 -8.45
CA PRO A 261 -15.38 10.36 -9.24
C PRO A 261 -14.55 10.30 -10.53
N VAL A 262 -15.11 10.83 -11.61
CA VAL A 262 -14.33 11.18 -12.80
C VAL A 262 -13.69 12.54 -12.51
N TYR A 263 -12.41 12.53 -12.15
CA TYR A 263 -11.65 13.73 -11.84
C TYR A 263 -11.54 14.68 -13.04
N ARG A 264 -11.59 15.99 -12.76
CA ARG A 264 -11.26 17.02 -13.74
C ARG A 264 -9.89 16.75 -14.33
N ARG A 265 -9.84 16.72 -15.66
CA ARG A 265 -8.68 16.34 -16.44
C ARG A 265 -8.79 17.07 -17.77
N ARG A 266 -8.42 18.35 -17.81
CA ARG A 266 -8.59 19.19 -18.99
C ARG A 266 -7.48 18.94 -20.01
N ARG A 267 -7.81 19.15 -21.28
CA ARG A 267 -6.82 19.22 -22.36
C ARG A 267 -5.95 20.47 -22.13
N ARG A 268 -4.63 20.34 -22.34
CA ARG A 268 -3.69 21.48 -22.28
C ARG A 268 -3.48 22.06 -23.68
N ALA A 269 -2.74 23.16 -23.77
CA ALA A 269 -2.34 23.72 -25.06
C ALA A 269 -1.56 22.70 -25.91
N GLU A 270 -1.70 22.81 -27.22
CA GLU A 270 -0.92 22.01 -28.18
C GLU A 270 0.58 22.26 -28.00
N GLY A 271 1.39 21.24 -28.28
CA GLY A 271 2.85 21.33 -28.23
C GLY A 271 3.52 20.07 -27.69
N VAL A 272 4.84 20.12 -27.60
CA VAL A 272 5.67 19.04 -27.06
C VAL A 272 6.21 19.46 -25.70
N LEU A 273 5.99 18.60 -24.70
CA LEU A 273 6.61 18.74 -23.39
C LEU A 273 7.80 17.80 -23.29
N VAL A 274 8.99 18.35 -23.02
CA VAL A 274 10.21 17.56 -22.82
C VAL A 274 10.55 17.47 -21.33
N TRP A 275 10.73 16.26 -20.82
CA TRP A 275 11.11 16.00 -19.43
C TRP A 275 12.07 14.82 -19.33
N LYS A 276 13.24 15.05 -18.70
CA LYS A 276 14.32 14.05 -18.52
C LYS A 276 14.63 13.26 -19.81
N GLY A 277 14.74 13.99 -20.94
CA GLY A 277 15.05 13.43 -22.26
C GLY A 277 13.91 12.68 -22.95
N ARG A 278 12.69 12.71 -22.40
CA ARG A 278 11.49 12.13 -23.01
C ARG A 278 10.53 13.22 -23.49
N GLU A 279 9.96 12.99 -24.66
CA GLU A 279 8.92 13.86 -25.23
C GLU A 279 7.53 13.31 -24.90
N TYR A 280 6.63 14.22 -24.55
CA TYR A 280 5.23 13.96 -24.28
C TYR A 280 4.38 14.92 -25.11
N ASP A 281 3.25 14.42 -25.63
CA ASP A 281 2.22 15.30 -26.18
C ASP A 281 1.64 16.15 -25.04
N ASN A 282 1.89 17.45 -25.10
CA ASN A 282 1.50 18.40 -24.07
C ASN A 282 -0.02 18.46 -23.91
N ALA A 283 -0.78 18.35 -25.02
CA ALA A 283 -2.23 18.46 -25.00
C ALA A 283 -2.90 17.25 -24.33
N THR A 284 -2.30 16.07 -24.45
CA THR A 284 -2.85 14.80 -23.93
C THR A 284 -2.21 14.29 -22.65
N ILE A 285 -1.12 14.90 -22.16
CA ILE A 285 -0.41 14.40 -20.98
C ILE A 285 -1.28 14.25 -19.73
N ASN A 286 -2.28 15.13 -19.54
CA ASN A 286 -3.22 15.04 -18.41
C ASN A 286 -4.00 13.72 -18.39
N GLN A 287 -4.16 13.03 -19.52
CA GLN A 287 -4.80 11.71 -19.58
C GLN A 287 -4.01 10.62 -18.85
N TRP A 288 -2.74 10.87 -18.55
CA TRP A 288 -1.79 9.92 -17.96
C TRP A 288 -1.47 10.20 -16.48
N VAL A 289 -1.95 11.33 -15.95
CA VAL A 289 -1.68 11.74 -14.56
C VAL A 289 -2.48 10.88 -13.58
N VAL A 290 -1.81 10.22 -12.65
CA VAL A 290 -2.44 9.50 -11.55
C VAL A 290 -3.01 10.53 -10.56
N PRO A 291 -4.26 10.37 -10.09
CA PRO A 291 -4.85 11.29 -9.11
C PRO A 291 -3.99 11.48 -7.87
N TYR A 292 -3.78 12.72 -7.43
CA TYR A 292 -2.85 13.04 -6.35
C TYR A 292 -3.35 14.22 -5.52
N ASN A 293 -2.88 14.33 -4.28
CA ASN A 293 -3.05 15.55 -3.49
C ASN A 293 -1.81 16.46 -3.67
N PRO A 294 -1.98 17.71 -4.15
CA PRO A 294 -0.85 18.62 -4.40
C PRO A 294 0.10 18.83 -3.21
N TYR A 295 -0.46 19.02 -2.01
CA TYR A 295 0.35 19.24 -0.80
C TYR A 295 1.18 18.01 -0.44
N LEU A 296 0.52 16.84 -0.35
CA LEU A 296 1.19 15.60 0.04
C LEU A 296 2.24 15.20 -1.00
N SER A 297 1.92 15.26 -2.30
CA SER A 297 2.88 14.92 -3.35
C SER A 297 4.11 15.81 -3.27
N GLN A 298 3.96 17.14 -3.21
CA GLN A 298 5.11 18.04 -3.15
C GLN A 298 5.93 17.83 -1.87
N LYS A 299 5.30 17.74 -0.70
CA LYS A 299 5.99 17.61 0.59
C LYS A 299 6.78 16.30 0.71
N TYR A 300 6.19 15.19 0.27
CA TYR A 300 6.79 13.86 0.42
C TYR A 300 7.60 13.42 -0.81
N ASN A 301 7.52 14.17 -1.92
CA ASN A 301 8.27 13.94 -3.16
C ASN A 301 8.39 12.45 -3.56
N CYS A 302 7.24 11.78 -3.63
CA CYS A 302 7.14 10.36 -3.96
C CYS A 302 5.80 10.05 -4.64
N HIS A 303 5.59 8.79 -5.01
CA HIS A 303 4.32 8.37 -5.60
C HIS A 303 3.23 8.30 -4.51
N ILE A 304 2.28 9.24 -4.56
CA ILE A 304 1.10 9.31 -3.68
C ILE A 304 -0.16 9.38 -4.52
N ASN A 305 -0.93 8.28 -4.55
CA ASN A 305 -2.25 8.26 -5.19
C ASN A 305 -3.33 8.56 -4.16
N VAL A 306 -4.29 9.41 -4.49
CA VAL A 306 -5.45 9.72 -3.64
C VAL A 306 -6.72 9.53 -4.46
N GLU A 307 -7.59 8.62 -4.03
CA GLU A 307 -8.81 8.23 -4.71
C GLU A 307 -10.05 8.26 -3.82
#